data_AF-G4YFR1-F1
#
_entry.id   AF-G4YFR1-F1
#
_cell.length_a   1.000
_cell.length_b   1.000
_cell.length_c   1.000
_cell.angle_alpha   90.00
_cell.angle_beta   90.00
_cell.angle_gamma   90.00
#
_symmetry.space_group_name_H-M   'P 1'
#
loop_
_entity.id
_entity.type
_entity.pdbx_description
1 polymer ?
#
loop_
_entity_poly.entity_id
_entity_poly.type
_entity_poly.pdbx_seq_one_letter_code
_entity_poly.pdbx_strand_id
1 'polypeptide(L)'
;MLERQLQADETKRDVRIAHVLRREGIAVPSAAPKTSDHTGKVPRYCLHYKKQHGFSRLISRSQFTLEQVVELEKGQSPEDPRPNKALSPNRLHRLLEGFEHRDSLCSAARFGIDPQWSTQNQEQQEQQRIPTNHKSADRHLNTVVKSVREGQDGGQYLVLDANVLETLGNIRISPLDAVPKANTDPQLETRLIHDLSYPIGNSTNDASDKSSFPEVRYRHVAAVARRIEECYAQNPMITIYVMKGDVKGAFRHIS
;
A
#
# COMPACT_ATOMS: atom_id res chain seq x y z
N MET A 1 -17.03 0.46 17.56
CA MET A 1 -16.95 -1.02 17.57
C MET A 1 -15.85 -1.52 16.64
N LEU A 2 -15.83 -1.11 15.35
CA LEU A 2 -14.80 -1.50 14.38
C LEU A 2 -13.38 -1.04 14.77
N GLU A 3 -13.21 0.22 15.19
CA GLU A 3 -11.90 0.76 15.56
C GLU A 3 -11.24 -0.02 16.71
N ARG A 4 -12.01 -0.33 17.78
CA ARG A 4 -11.52 -1.15 18.89
C ARG A 4 -11.12 -2.56 18.45
N GLN A 5 -11.86 -3.15 17.52
CA GLN A 5 -11.52 -4.45 16.94
C GLN A 5 -10.20 -4.37 16.19
N LEU A 6 -10.00 -3.34 15.36
CA LEU A 6 -8.76 -3.15 14.61
C LEU A 6 -7.56 -2.93 15.53
N GLN A 7 -7.70 -2.12 16.59
CA GLN A 7 -6.66 -1.94 17.59
C GLN A 7 -6.30 -3.26 18.31
N ALA A 8 -7.30 -4.11 18.59
CA ALA A 8 -7.07 -5.42 19.16
C ALA A 8 -6.33 -6.36 18.18
N ASP A 9 -6.68 -6.32 16.89
CA ASP A 9 -6.02 -7.10 15.84
C ASP A 9 -4.58 -6.63 15.62
N GLU A 10 -4.32 -5.31 15.63
CA GLU A 10 -2.97 -4.72 15.60
C GLU A 10 -2.15 -5.17 16.81
N THR A 11 -2.72 -5.14 18.01
CA THR A 11 -2.04 -5.58 19.24
C THR A 11 -1.68 -7.07 19.16
N LYS A 12 -2.59 -7.93 18.69
CA LYS A 12 -2.33 -9.36 18.49
C LYS A 12 -1.24 -9.60 17.47
N ARG A 13 -1.26 -8.86 16.35
CA ARG A 13 -0.20 -8.90 15.34
C ARG A 13 1.15 -8.55 15.96
N ASP A 14 1.24 -7.45 16.69
CA ASP A 14 2.51 -6.96 17.25
C ASP A 14 3.08 -7.94 18.28
N VAL A 15 2.22 -8.55 19.11
CA VAL A 15 2.62 -9.63 20.03
C VAL A 15 3.19 -10.83 19.27
N ARG A 16 2.57 -11.22 18.16
CA ARG A 16 3.04 -12.34 17.34
C ARG A 16 4.35 -12.03 16.62
N ILE A 17 4.50 -10.83 16.05
CA ILE A 17 5.76 -10.35 15.48
C ILE A 17 6.86 -10.46 16.54
N ALA A 18 6.62 -9.95 17.75
CA ALA A 18 7.58 -10.01 18.84
C ALA A 18 7.92 -11.46 19.24
N HIS A 19 6.93 -12.35 19.27
CA HIS A 19 7.15 -13.78 19.55
C HIS A 19 8.02 -14.44 18.47
N VAL A 20 7.69 -14.26 17.19
CA VAL A 20 8.45 -14.81 16.06
C VAL A 20 9.89 -14.31 16.10
N LEU A 21 10.10 -13.00 16.24
CA LEU A 21 11.44 -12.43 16.29
C LEU A 21 12.27 -12.99 17.47
N ARG A 22 11.69 -13.10 18.67
CA ARG A 22 12.38 -13.70 19.82
C ARG A 22 12.75 -15.17 19.58
N ARG A 23 11.84 -15.95 19.00
CA ARG A 23 12.07 -17.37 18.66
C ARG A 23 13.27 -17.51 17.72
N GLU A 24 13.38 -16.60 16.76
CA GLU A 24 14.48 -16.54 15.80
C GLU A 24 15.75 -15.85 16.34
N GLY A 25 15.80 -15.49 17.63
CA GLY A 25 16.95 -14.81 18.24
C GLY A 25 17.19 -13.39 17.68
N ILE A 26 16.15 -12.75 17.14
CA ILE A 26 16.18 -11.39 16.61
C ILE A 26 15.61 -10.42 17.65
N ALA A 27 16.29 -9.29 17.85
CA ALA A 27 15.82 -8.26 18.75
C ALA A 27 14.46 -7.70 18.31
N VAL A 28 13.49 -7.65 19.22
CA VAL A 28 12.17 -7.07 18.93
C VAL A 28 12.32 -5.55 18.73
N PRO A 29 11.85 -4.99 17.60
CA PRO A 29 11.93 -3.57 17.31
C PRO A 29 11.23 -2.75 18.39
N SER A 30 11.98 -1.95 19.13
CA SER A 30 11.40 -0.89 19.96
C SER A 30 11.03 0.31 19.08
N ALA A 31 10.28 1.27 19.64
CA ALA A 31 10.08 2.56 19.02
C ALA A 31 11.41 3.17 18.51
N ALA A 32 11.38 3.70 17.29
CA ALA A 32 12.49 4.41 16.67
C ALA A 32 12.10 5.88 16.45
N PRO A 33 13.01 6.85 16.67
CA PRO A 33 12.71 8.25 16.42
C PRO A 33 12.36 8.47 14.95
N LYS A 34 11.45 9.41 14.67
CA LYS A 34 11.06 9.79 13.29
C LYS A 34 12.07 10.74 12.64
N THR A 35 12.89 11.39 13.45
CA THR A 35 13.86 12.42 13.05
C THR A 35 15.18 12.23 13.80
N SER A 36 16.32 12.53 13.16
CA SER A 36 17.65 12.41 13.78
C SER A 36 18.23 13.74 14.27
N ASP A 37 17.72 14.87 13.78
CA ASP A 37 18.24 16.21 14.11
C ASP A 37 17.07 17.21 14.24
N HIS A 38 17.14 18.03 15.29
CA HIS A 38 16.16 19.06 15.62
C HIS A 38 16.76 20.47 15.56
N THR A 39 18.03 20.60 15.18
CA THR A 39 18.78 21.87 15.24
C THR A 39 18.60 22.75 13.99
N GLY A 40 18.13 22.18 12.87
CA GLY A 40 17.83 22.90 11.63
C GLY A 40 16.37 23.29 11.45
N LYS A 41 16.09 24.26 10.55
CA LYS A 41 14.72 24.67 10.16
C LYS A 41 13.89 23.54 9.53
N VAL A 42 14.55 22.53 8.94
CA VAL A 42 13.92 21.35 8.34
C VAL A 42 14.43 20.10 9.06
N PRO A 43 13.55 19.28 9.66
CA PRO A 43 13.97 18.07 10.35
C PRO A 43 14.50 17.03 9.36
N ARG A 44 15.57 16.33 9.75
CA ARG A 44 16.07 15.17 9.00
C ARG A 44 15.28 13.92 9.39
N TYR A 45 14.51 13.37 8.46
CA TYR A 45 13.65 12.21 8.72
C TYR A 45 14.44 10.90 8.66
N CYS A 46 13.93 9.89 9.38
CA CYS A 46 14.55 8.57 9.46
C CYS A 46 13.51 7.44 9.36
N LEU A 47 13.90 6.37 8.66
CA LEU A 47 13.15 5.12 8.62
C LEU A 47 13.09 4.45 10.00
N HIS A 48 12.15 3.53 10.18
CA HIS A 48 12.10 2.68 11.36
C HIS A 48 13.14 1.56 11.23
N TYR A 49 14.43 1.92 11.29
CA TYR A 49 15.56 1.02 11.01
C TYR A 49 15.55 -0.27 11.84
N LYS A 50 15.07 -0.24 13.09
CA LYS A 50 14.94 -1.45 13.93
C LYS A 50 13.96 -2.47 13.35
N LYS A 51 12.84 -1.99 12.79
CA LYS A 51 11.78 -2.81 12.19
C LYS A 51 12.25 -3.34 10.84
N GLN A 52 12.87 -2.46 10.05
CA GLN A 52 13.54 -2.81 8.79
C GLN A 52 14.56 -3.95 9.00
N HIS A 53 15.51 -3.79 9.91
CA HIS A 53 16.53 -4.80 10.16
C HIS A 53 15.94 -6.10 10.72
N GLY A 54 14.96 -6.00 11.63
CA GLY A 54 14.28 -7.16 12.20
C GLY A 54 13.63 -8.04 11.14
N PHE A 55 12.88 -7.47 10.20
CA PHE A 55 12.27 -8.22 9.11
C PHE A 55 13.28 -8.72 8.09
N SER A 56 14.31 -7.92 7.78
CA SER A 56 15.39 -8.33 6.87
C SER A 56 16.13 -9.56 7.39
N ARG A 57 16.28 -9.66 8.71
CA ARG A 57 16.90 -10.81 9.40
C ARG A 57 16.06 -12.07 9.33
N LEU A 58 14.72 -11.97 9.34
CA LEU A 58 13.86 -13.14 9.18
C LEU A 58 14.09 -13.80 7.81
N ILE A 59 14.22 -13.00 6.76
CA ILE A 59 14.46 -13.51 5.41
C ILE A 59 15.90 -14.02 5.28
N SER A 60 16.88 -13.17 5.59
CA SER A 60 18.30 -13.48 5.34
C SER A 60 18.91 -14.53 6.26
N ARG A 61 18.37 -14.76 7.48
CA ARG A 61 18.96 -15.70 8.45
C ARG A 61 18.04 -16.82 8.92
N SER A 62 16.73 -16.59 8.93
CA SER A 62 15.75 -17.55 9.45
C SER A 62 14.96 -18.25 8.35
N GLN A 63 15.35 -18.08 7.08
CA GLN A 63 14.73 -18.72 5.91
C GLN A 63 13.23 -18.45 5.76
N PHE A 64 12.74 -17.34 6.31
CA PHE A 64 11.37 -16.91 6.03
C PHE A 64 11.27 -16.45 4.58
N THR A 65 10.20 -16.84 3.90
CA THR A 65 9.90 -16.29 2.58
C THR A 65 9.39 -14.84 2.72
N LEU A 66 9.43 -14.08 1.63
CA LEU A 66 8.88 -12.72 1.62
C LEU A 66 7.39 -12.73 1.97
N GLU A 67 6.66 -13.71 1.45
CA GLU A 67 5.24 -13.92 1.70
C GLU A 67 5.02 -14.07 3.21
N GLN A 68 5.69 -15.02 3.86
CA GLN A 68 5.54 -15.26 5.31
C GLN A 68 5.78 -14.00 6.15
N VAL A 69 6.75 -13.16 5.76
CA VAL A 69 7.01 -11.88 6.44
C VAL A 69 5.87 -10.89 6.19
N VAL A 70 5.35 -10.81 4.96
CA VAL A 70 4.18 -9.98 4.63
C VAL A 70 2.94 -10.47 5.39
N GLU A 71 2.67 -11.78 5.44
CA GLU A 71 1.54 -12.35 6.20
C GLU A 71 1.62 -11.98 7.69
N LEU A 72 2.83 -12.06 8.25
CA LEU A 72 3.12 -11.70 9.63
C LEU A 72 2.82 -10.22 9.89
N GLU A 73 3.32 -9.32 9.02
CA GLU A 73 3.12 -7.86 9.10
C GLU A 73 1.67 -7.42 8.81
N LYS A 74 0.93 -8.20 8.01
CA LYS A 74 -0.50 -7.98 7.72
C LYS A 74 -1.42 -8.56 8.79
N GLY A 75 -0.88 -9.24 9.79
CA GLY A 75 -1.70 -9.81 10.87
C GLY A 75 -2.48 -11.05 10.46
N GLN A 76 -2.11 -11.75 9.37
CA GLN A 76 -2.80 -12.97 8.95
C GLN A 76 -2.57 -14.11 9.95
N SER A 77 -3.60 -14.90 10.23
CA SER A 77 -3.52 -16.05 11.14
C SER A 77 -4.43 -17.18 10.62
N PRO A 78 -4.31 -18.41 11.14
CA PRO A 78 -5.26 -19.48 10.83
C PRO A 78 -6.72 -19.10 11.14
N GLU A 79 -6.95 -18.33 12.20
CA GLU A 79 -8.29 -17.87 12.62
C GLU A 79 -8.82 -16.73 11.74
N ASP A 80 -7.93 -15.88 11.25
CA ASP A 80 -8.26 -14.83 10.30
C ASP A 80 -7.15 -14.68 9.24
N PRO A 81 -7.26 -15.37 8.10
CA PRO A 81 -6.23 -15.35 7.06
C PRO A 81 -6.26 -14.09 6.22
N ARG A 82 -7.23 -13.18 6.41
CA ARG A 82 -7.39 -12.02 5.54
C ARG A 82 -6.22 -11.04 5.70
N PRO A 83 -5.65 -10.48 4.62
CA PRO A 83 -4.64 -9.43 4.73
C PRO A 83 -5.30 -8.08 5.10
N ASN A 84 -6.54 -7.88 4.65
CA ASN A 84 -7.27 -6.62 4.76
C ASN A 84 -8.21 -6.61 5.98
N LYS A 85 -7.64 -6.49 7.18
CA LYS A 85 -8.37 -6.60 8.47
C LYS A 85 -9.54 -5.63 8.61
N ALA A 86 -9.42 -4.44 8.03
CA ALA A 86 -10.47 -3.42 8.01
C ALA A 86 -11.66 -3.77 7.12
N LEU A 87 -11.49 -4.65 6.13
CA LEU A 87 -12.53 -5.00 5.18
C LEU A 87 -13.26 -6.27 5.62
N SER A 88 -14.59 -6.24 5.63
CA SER A 88 -15.43 -7.39 5.94
C SER A 88 -16.12 -7.89 4.67
N PRO A 89 -15.70 -9.03 4.09
CA PRO A 89 -16.31 -9.59 2.89
C PRO A 89 -17.83 -9.76 3.03
N ASN A 90 -18.31 -10.21 4.20
CA ASN A 90 -19.74 -10.42 4.46
C ASN A 90 -20.55 -9.10 4.57
N ARG A 91 -19.91 -8.01 5.01
CA ARG A 91 -20.54 -6.69 4.99
C ARG A 91 -20.54 -6.12 3.58
N LEU A 92 -19.42 -6.21 2.86
CA LEU A 92 -19.32 -5.79 1.46
C LEU A 92 -20.35 -6.50 0.59
N HIS A 93 -20.48 -7.82 0.75
CA HIS A 93 -21.44 -8.62 -0.02
C HIS A 93 -22.89 -8.15 0.16
N ARG A 94 -23.27 -7.74 1.39
CA ARG A 94 -24.60 -7.19 1.67
C ARG A 94 -24.77 -5.76 1.19
N LEU A 95 -23.76 -4.92 1.39
CA LEU A 95 -23.82 -3.49 1.04
C LEU A 95 -23.78 -3.23 -0.46
N LEU A 96 -23.13 -4.12 -1.22
CA LEU A 96 -22.92 -4.00 -2.65
C LEU A 96 -23.85 -4.92 -3.45
N GLU A 97 -25.02 -5.24 -2.91
CA GLU A 97 -26.04 -5.99 -3.64
C GLU A 97 -26.40 -5.28 -4.95
N GLY A 98 -26.42 -6.03 -6.06
CA GLY A 98 -26.65 -5.49 -7.40
C GLY A 98 -25.46 -4.77 -8.03
N PHE A 99 -24.33 -4.62 -7.34
CA PHE A 99 -23.11 -4.08 -7.95
C PHE A 99 -22.35 -5.14 -8.75
N GLU A 100 -22.05 -4.83 -10.01
CA GLU A 100 -21.44 -5.74 -11.00
C GLU A 100 -20.15 -6.41 -10.49
N HIS A 101 -19.28 -5.65 -9.80
CA HIS A 101 -17.98 -6.14 -9.33
C HIS A 101 -17.96 -6.51 -7.84
N ARG A 102 -19.13 -6.78 -7.24
CA ARG A 102 -19.26 -7.13 -5.81
C ARG A 102 -18.34 -8.28 -5.41
N ASP A 103 -18.37 -9.37 -6.18
CA ASP A 103 -17.68 -10.59 -5.80
C ASP A 103 -16.16 -10.42 -5.92
N SER A 104 -15.69 -9.64 -6.90
CA SER A 104 -14.28 -9.22 -7.01
C SER A 104 -13.83 -8.41 -5.78
N LEU A 105 -14.65 -7.47 -5.29
CA LEU A 105 -14.34 -6.70 -4.08
C LEU A 105 -14.36 -7.57 -2.81
N CYS A 106 -15.30 -8.52 -2.72
CA CYS A 106 -15.33 -9.50 -1.64
C CYS A 106 -14.09 -10.42 -1.66
N SER A 107 -13.64 -10.82 -2.85
CA SER A 107 -12.42 -11.59 -3.05
C SER A 107 -11.18 -10.81 -2.61
N ALA A 108 -11.01 -9.57 -3.08
CA ALA A 108 -9.90 -8.70 -2.67
C ALA A 108 -9.89 -8.43 -1.15
N ALA A 109 -11.06 -8.26 -0.53
CA ALA A 109 -11.17 -8.12 0.92
C ALA A 109 -10.78 -9.41 1.68
N ARG A 110 -10.93 -10.59 1.05
CA ARG A 110 -10.67 -11.89 1.68
C ARG A 110 -9.23 -12.36 1.46
N PHE A 111 -8.72 -12.23 0.26
CA PHE A 111 -7.47 -12.86 -0.18
C PHE A 111 -6.38 -11.83 -0.55
N GLY A 112 -6.74 -10.55 -0.63
CA GLY A 112 -5.88 -9.52 -1.22
C GLY A 112 -6.04 -9.43 -2.73
N ILE A 113 -5.36 -8.46 -3.34
CA ILE A 113 -5.33 -8.31 -4.80
C ILE A 113 -4.26 -9.23 -5.38
N ASP A 114 -4.67 -10.11 -6.29
CA ASP A 114 -3.77 -10.98 -7.05
C ASP A 114 -3.87 -10.65 -8.56
N PRO A 115 -3.03 -9.74 -9.09
CA PRO A 115 -3.05 -9.39 -10.50
C PRO A 115 -2.50 -10.52 -11.36
N GLN A 116 -3.11 -10.73 -12.53
CA GLN A 116 -2.55 -11.64 -13.52
C GLN A 116 -1.43 -10.96 -14.29
N TRP A 117 -0.39 -11.73 -14.59
CA TRP A 117 0.77 -11.26 -15.34
C TRP A 117 0.80 -11.96 -16.70
N SER A 118 1.11 -11.21 -17.74
CA SER A 118 1.12 -11.73 -19.12
C SER A 118 2.24 -12.75 -19.33
N THR A 119 1.91 -13.95 -19.83
CA THR A 119 2.85 -15.06 -20.07
C THR A 119 3.96 -14.71 -21.07
N GLN A 120 3.66 -13.88 -22.08
CA GLN A 120 4.67 -13.33 -23.00
C GLN A 120 5.77 -12.53 -22.27
N ASN A 121 5.46 -11.91 -21.13
CA ASN A 121 6.40 -11.14 -20.32
C ASN A 121 6.99 -11.95 -19.15
N GLN A 122 6.33 -13.02 -18.72
CA GLN A 122 6.82 -13.90 -17.64
C GLN A 122 8.06 -14.70 -18.05
N GLU A 123 8.11 -15.21 -19.29
CA GLU A 123 9.25 -15.98 -19.79
C GLU A 123 10.40 -15.09 -20.33
N GLN A 124 10.14 -13.80 -20.60
CA GLN A 124 11.07 -12.92 -21.32
C GLN A 124 11.71 -11.78 -20.49
N GLN A 125 11.29 -11.52 -19.25
CA GLN A 125 11.77 -10.34 -18.52
C GLN A 125 12.17 -10.61 -17.06
N GLU A 126 13.22 -11.41 -16.86
CA GLU A 126 14.14 -11.07 -15.76
C GLU A 126 14.53 -9.60 -15.96
N GLN A 127 14.28 -8.76 -14.96
CA GLN A 127 14.59 -7.34 -15.05
C GLN A 127 16.11 -7.18 -15.22
N GLN A 128 16.57 -7.08 -16.47
CA GLN A 128 17.99 -7.08 -16.81
C GLN A 128 18.76 -5.93 -16.16
N ARG A 129 18.06 -4.82 -15.87
CA ARG A 129 18.64 -3.65 -15.23
C ARG A 129 17.68 -3.08 -14.20
N ILE A 130 18.18 -2.93 -12.98
CA ILE A 130 17.48 -2.23 -11.90
C ILE A 130 17.42 -0.73 -12.26
N PRO A 131 16.22 -0.14 -12.37
CA PRO A 131 16.10 1.28 -12.65
C PRO A 131 16.57 2.11 -11.45
N THR A 132 17.30 3.19 -11.72
CA THR A 132 17.60 4.19 -10.70
C THR A 132 16.35 5.01 -10.41
N ASN A 133 16.23 5.53 -9.20
CA ASN A 133 15.18 6.51 -8.88
C ASN A 133 15.23 7.72 -9.82
N HIS A 134 14.08 8.38 -9.98
CA HIS A 134 14.02 9.64 -10.72
C HIS A 134 14.77 10.74 -9.96
N LYS A 135 15.38 11.68 -10.70
CA LYS A 135 16.19 12.78 -10.12
C LYS A 135 15.43 13.60 -9.07
N SER A 136 14.11 13.68 -9.20
CA SER A 136 13.20 14.34 -8.27
C SER A 136 13.12 13.63 -6.91
N ALA A 137 13.08 12.29 -6.89
CA ALA A 137 13.14 11.53 -5.65
C ALA A 137 14.49 11.74 -4.93
N ASP A 138 15.60 11.74 -5.67
CA ASP A 138 16.93 12.01 -5.11
C ASP A 138 17.02 13.44 -4.55
N ARG A 139 16.51 14.43 -5.30
CA ARG A 139 16.45 15.84 -4.86
C ARG A 139 15.63 16.02 -3.58
N HIS A 140 14.56 15.24 -3.42
CA HIS A 140 13.63 15.32 -2.30
C HIS A 140 13.77 14.13 -1.33
N LEU A 141 14.95 13.53 -1.24
CA LEU A 141 15.17 12.29 -0.48
C LEU A 141 14.68 12.37 0.97
N ASN A 142 14.83 13.51 1.64
CA ASN A 142 14.37 13.68 3.02
C ASN A 142 12.84 13.51 3.16
N THR A 143 12.05 14.06 2.24
CA THR A 143 10.59 13.91 2.24
C THR A 143 10.13 12.57 1.68
N VAL A 144 10.93 11.94 0.79
CA VAL A 144 10.75 10.53 0.42
C VAL A 144 10.89 9.63 1.64
N VAL A 145 11.96 9.78 2.43
CA VAL A 145 12.18 9.02 3.67
C VAL A 145 11.04 9.25 4.66
N LYS A 146 10.54 10.48 4.79
CA LYS A 146 9.34 10.79 5.58
C LYS A 146 8.13 9.98 5.13
N SER A 147 7.80 9.99 3.84
CA SER A 147 6.66 9.26 3.28
C SER A 147 6.81 7.74 3.41
N VAL A 148 8.01 7.21 3.19
CA VAL A 148 8.29 5.77 3.41
C VAL A 148 8.15 5.42 4.88
N ARG A 149 8.64 6.27 5.79
CA ARG A 149 8.47 6.08 7.23
C ARG A 149 7.00 6.09 7.64
N GLU A 150 6.20 7.01 7.13
CA GLU A 150 4.75 7.05 7.37
C GLU A 150 4.06 5.77 6.89
N GLY A 151 4.41 5.28 5.69
CA GLY A 151 3.89 4.02 5.17
C GLY A 151 4.38 2.80 5.95
N GLN A 152 5.61 2.81 6.46
CA GLN A 152 6.16 1.75 7.31
C GLN A 152 5.48 1.68 8.68
N ASP A 153 5.24 2.84 9.31
CA ASP A 153 4.50 2.94 10.56
C ASP A 153 3.03 2.51 10.35
N GLY A 154 2.45 2.82 9.19
CA GLY A 154 1.07 2.46 8.83
C GLY A 154 0.88 1.04 8.28
N GLY A 155 1.92 0.19 8.23
CA GLY A 155 1.82 -1.19 7.70
C GLY A 155 1.55 -1.27 6.18
N GLN A 156 1.80 -0.18 5.46
CA GLN A 156 1.63 -0.07 4.01
C GLN A 156 2.88 -0.54 3.28
N TYR A 157 4.06 -0.24 3.83
CA TYR A 157 5.34 -0.61 3.25
C TYR A 157 6.09 -1.55 4.19
N LEU A 158 6.44 -2.73 3.68
CA LEU A 158 7.50 -3.53 4.25
C LEU A 158 8.83 -2.93 3.74
N VAL A 159 9.63 -2.38 4.66
CA VAL A 159 10.94 -1.81 4.34
C VAL A 159 11.99 -2.83 4.76
N LEU A 160 12.87 -3.20 3.84
CA LEU A 160 13.92 -4.21 4.05
C LEU A 160 15.30 -3.61 3.75
N ASP A 161 16.34 -4.23 4.30
CA ASP A 161 17.73 -3.95 3.99
C ASP A 161 18.01 -4.37 2.53
N ALA A 162 18.82 -3.57 1.83
CA ALA A 162 19.07 -3.77 0.40
C ALA A 162 19.68 -5.13 0.08
N ASN A 163 20.47 -5.71 0.98
CA ASN A 163 21.09 -7.04 0.81
C ASN A 163 20.07 -8.18 0.77
N VAL A 164 18.83 -7.98 1.23
CA VAL A 164 17.78 -8.99 1.13
C VAL A 164 17.44 -9.28 -0.34
N LEU A 165 17.64 -8.30 -1.24
CA LEU A 165 17.43 -8.49 -2.68
C LEU A 165 18.28 -9.63 -3.26
N GLU A 166 19.45 -9.93 -2.67
CA GLU A 166 20.31 -11.04 -3.10
C GLU A 166 19.66 -12.42 -2.89
N THR A 167 18.69 -12.51 -1.97
CA THR A 167 18.00 -13.75 -1.62
C THR A 167 16.62 -13.89 -2.25
N LEU A 168 16.08 -12.81 -2.82
CA LEU A 168 14.72 -12.79 -3.32
C LEU A 168 14.69 -13.08 -4.83
N GLY A 169 13.97 -14.13 -5.22
CA GLY A 169 13.63 -14.41 -6.61
C GLY A 169 12.33 -13.71 -7.03
N ASN A 170 12.10 -13.61 -8.35
CA ASN A 170 10.84 -13.13 -8.94
C ASN A 170 10.38 -11.73 -8.48
N ILE A 171 11.33 -10.81 -8.27
CA ILE A 171 11.03 -9.41 -7.91
C ILE A 171 11.18 -8.49 -9.12
N ARG A 172 10.26 -7.53 -9.23
CA ARG A 172 10.36 -6.40 -10.16
C ARG A 172 10.54 -5.11 -9.38
N ILE A 173 11.58 -4.35 -9.69
CA ILE A 173 11.93 -3.11 -9.01
C ILE A 173 11.48 -1.93 -9.88
N SER A 174 10.69 -1.02 -9.35
CA SER A 174 10.28 0.20 -10.06
C SER A 174 10.84 1.43 -9.33
N PRO A 175 11.16 2.52 -10.05
CA PRO A 175 11.78 3.69 -9.45
C PRO A 175 10.78 4.49 -8.61
N LEU A 176 11.32 5.23 -7.64
CA LEU A 176 10.57 6.25 -6.93
C LEU A 176 10.70 7.61 -7.63
N ASP A 177 9.63 8.40 -7.53
CA ASP A 177 9.57 9.80 -7.89
C ASP A 177 9.00 10.62 -6.72
N ALA A 178 9.26 11.92 -6.68
CA ALA A 178 8.78 12.84 -5.66
C ALA A 178 8.34 14.16 -6.30
N VAL A 179 7.05 14.48 -6.16
CA VAL A 179 6.47 15.69 -6.74
C VAL A 179 6.07 16.68 -5.65
N PRO A 180 6.41 17.98 -5.76
CA PRO A 180 5.93 19.02 -4.86
C PRO A 180 4.42 18.99 -4.64
N LYS A 181 3.99 19.19 -3.39
CA LYS A 181 2.58 19.48 -3.09
C LYS A 181 2.30 20.95 -3.36
N ALA A 182 1.14 21.23 -3.96
CA ALA A 182 0.69 22.60 -4.14
C ALA A 182 0.55 23.28 -2.76
N ASN A 183 1.02 24.52 -2.66
CA ASN A 183 0.96 25.33 -1.43
C ASN A 183 1.73 24.72 -0.23
N THR A 184 2.79 23.95 -0.48
CA THR A 184 3.65 23.41 0.59
C THR A 184 5.11 23.45 0.16
N ASP A 185 6.01 23.72 1.11
CA ASP A 185 7.45 23.65 0.87
C ASP A 185 7.87 22.20 0.55
N PRO A 186 8.47 21.93 -0.62
CA PRO A 186 8.96 20.59 -0.98
C PRO A 186 10.02 20.02 -0.04
N GLN A 187 10.66 20.85 0.78
CA GLN A 187 11.57 20.39 1.84
C GLN A 187 10.82 19.79 3.03
N LEU A 188 9.56 20.17 3.23
CA LEU A 188 8.69 19.68 4.31
C LEU A 188 7.76 18.56 3.83
N GLU A 189 7.28 18.64 2.59
CA GLU A 189 6.34 17.67 2.06
C GLU A 189 6.37 17.55 0.53
N THR A 190 6.45 16.31 0.06
CA THR A 190 6.25 15.94 -1.35
C THR A 190 5.21 14.82 -1.45
N ARG A 191 4.79 14.51 -2.68
CA ARG A 191 4.06 13.28 -3.00
C ARG A 191 5.06 12.26 -3.47
N LEU A 192 5.25 11.22 -2.68
CA LEU A 192 5.94 10.01 -3.13
C LEU A 192 5.11 9.33 -4.21
N ILE A 193 5.77 9.00 -5.31
CA ILE A 193 5.21 8.25 -6.42
C ILE A 193 6.06 6.99 -6.58
N HIS A 194 5.39 5.84 -6.63
CA HIS A 194 6.00 4.59 -7.08
C HIS A 194 5.68 4.46 -8.57
N ASP A 195 6.67 4.69 -9.43
CA ASP A 195 6.45 4.77 -10.86
C ASP A 195 6.42 3.37 -11.49
N LEU A 196 5.23 2.77 -11.49
CA LEU A 196 4.98 1.45 -12.06
C LEU A 196 4.95 1.44 -13.59
N SER A 197 5.12 2.60 -14.24
CA SER A 197 5.10 2.76 -15.70
C SER A 197 6.47 2.89 -16.35
N TYR A 198 7.53 2.90 -15.53
CA TYR A 198 8.91 2.99 -16.00
C TYR A 198 9.72 1.71 -15.68
N PRO A 199 10.64 1.29 -16.56
CA PRO A 199 10.88 1.82 -17.91
C PRO A 199 9.78 1.39 -18.90
N ILE A 200 9.48 2.23 -19.87
CA ILE A 200 8.46 1.94 -20.90
C ILE A 200 8.84 0.65 -21.63
N GLY A 201 7.89 -0.27 -21.77
CA GLY A 201 8.04 -1.58 -22.43
C GLY A 201 8.58 -2.68 -21.52
N ASN A 202 9.06 -2.33 -20.33
CA ASN A 202 9.56 -3.27 -19.31
C ASN A 202 9.22 -2.74 -17.90
N SER A 203 8.04 -2.13 -17.74
CA SER A 203 7.53 -1.66 -16.45
C SER A 203 6.62 -2.70 -15.81
N THR A 204 6.25 -2.50 -14.54
CA THR A 204 5.27 -3.35 -13.86
C THR A 204 3.90 -3.29 -14.57
N ASN A 205 3.50 -2.11 -15.04
CA ASN A 205 2.26 -1.94 -15.79
C ASN A 205 2.28 -2.65 -17.15
N ASP A 206 3.44 -2.69 -17.83
CA ASP A 206 3.57 -3.40 -19.10
C ASP A 206 3.47 -4.92 -18.94
N ALA A 207 3.93 -5.45 -17.80
CA ALA A 207 3.85 -6.88 -17.49
C ALA A 207 2.44 -7.34 -17.11
N SER A 208 1.59 -6.42 -16.63
CA SER A 208 0.23 -6.74 -16.18
C SER A 208 -0.70 -7.17 -17.32
N ASP A 209 -1.48 -8.23 -17.10
CA ASP A 209 -2.54 -8.61 -18.03
C ASP A 209 -3.77 -7.73 -17.81
N LYS A 210 -3.90 -6.71 -18.66
CA LYS A 210 -4.98 -5.72 -18.61
C LYS A 210 -6.36 -6.33 -18.84
N SER A 211 -6.44 -7.51 -19.46
CA SER A 211 -7.72 -8.21 -19.68
C SER A 211 -8.26 -8.84 -18.39
N SER A 212 -7.41 -9.06 -17.38
CA SER A 212 -7.81 -9.58 -16.07
C SER A 212 -8.47 -8.52 -15.16
N PHE A 213 -8.38 -7.24 -15.52
CA PHE A 213 -8.92 -6.15 -14.71
C PHE A 213 -10.42 -5.94 -15.00
N PRO A 214 -11.23 -5.62 -13.97
CA PRO A 214 -12.64 -5.32 -14.18
C PRO A 214 -12.80 -4.08 -15.08
N GLU A 215 -13.80 -4.12 -15.97
CA GLU A 215 -14.11 -2.98 -16.85
C GLU A 215 -14.45 -1.74 -16.00
N VAL A 216 -13.66 -0.67 -16.18
CA VAL A 216 -13.93 0.62 -15.53
C VAL A 216 -14.72 1.51 -16.47
N ARG A 217 -15.99 1.73 -16.15
CA ARG A 217 -16.85 2.65 -16.91
C ARG A 217 -16.73 4.07 -16.37
N TYR A 218 -16.03 4.92 -17.11
CA TYR A 218 -15.98 6.35 -16.82
C TYR A 218 -17.26 7.03 -17.31
N ARG A 219 -18.01 7.63 -16.38
CA ARG A 219 -19.09 8.56 -16.72
C ARG A 219 -18.57 9.98 -16.65
N HIS A 220 -18.90 10.78 -17.66
CA HIS A 220 -18.56 12.20 -17.65
C HIS A 220 -19.20 12.88 -16.43
N VAL A 221 -18.50 13.83 -15.80
CA VAL A 221 -18.97 14.53 -14.59
C VAL A 221 -20.35 15.19 -14.80
N ALA A 222 -20.64 15.62 -16.04
CA ALA A 222 -21.94 16.15 -16.42
C ALA A 222 -23.10 15.16 -16.19
N ALA A 223 -22.87 13.85 -16.24
CA ALA A 223 -23.90 12.86 -15.93
C ALA A 223 -24.31 12.89 -14.46
N VAL A 224 -23.34 13.13 -13.55
CA VAL A 224 -23.62 13.31 -12.12
C VAL A 224 -24.35 14.63 -11.88
N ALA A 225 -23.90 15.72 -12.52
CA ALA A 225 -24.56 17.02 -12.43
C ALA A 225 -26.03 16.96 -12.90
N ARG A 226 -26.27 16.40 -14.09
CA ARG A 226 -27.64 16.21 -14.62
C ARG A 226 -28.50 15.39 -13.68
N ARG A 227 -27.96 14.33 -13.09
CA ARG A 227 -28.71 13.52 -12.12
C ARG A 227 -29.14 14.32 -10.89
N ILE A 228 -28.28 15.22 -10.41
CA ILE A 228 -28.61 16.13 -9.30
C ILE A 228 -29.75 17.08 -9.71
N GLU A 229 -29.65 17.69 -10.90
CA GLU A 229 -30.68 18.58 -11.44
C GLU A 229 -32.03 17.86 -11.65
N GLU A 230 -32.01 16.65 -12.20
CA GLU A 230 -33.20 15.80 -12.38
C GLU A 230 -33.86 15.47 -11.05
N CYS A 231 -33.08 15.04 -10.04
CA CYS A 231 -33.62 14.75 -8.72
C CYS A 231 -34.29 15.99 -8.11
N TYR A 232 -33.68 17.17 -8.28
CA TYR A 232 -34.23 18.44 -7.81
C TYR A 232 -35.53 18.80 -8.53
N ALA A 233 -35.57 18.70 -9.85
CA ALA A 233 -36.76 18.97 -10.66
C ALA A 233 -37.93 18.03 -10.31
N GLN A 234 -37.64 16.75 -10.01
CA GLN A 234 -38.66 15.76 -9.64
C GLN A 234 -39.18 15.91 -8.21
N ASN A 235 -38.44 16.59 -7.32
CA ASN A 235 -38.78 16.70 -5.91
C ASN A 235 -38.62 18.14 -5.39
N PRO A 236 -39.33 19.13 -5.97
CA PRO A 236 -39.07 20.55 -5.74
C PRO A 236 -39.34 21.01 -4.30
N MET A 237 -40.13 20.25 -3.54
CA MET A 237 -40.49 20.56 -2.15
C MET A 237 -39.64 19.81 -1.12
N ILE A 238 -38.65 19.02 -1.56
CA ILE A 238 -37.82 18.18 -0.69
C ILE A 238 -36.37 18.62 -0.80
N THR A 239 -35.73 18.83 0.34
CA THR A 239 -34.29 19.09 0.40
C THR A 239 -33.52 17.82 0.05
N ILE A 240 -32.76 17.86 -1.04
CA ILE A 240 -31.89 16.76 -1.47
C ILE A 240 -30.51 16.95 -0.85
N TYR A 241 -30.05 15.95 -0.10
CA TYR A 241 -28.72 15.93 0.48
C TYR A 241 -27.77 15.09 -0.39
N VAL A 242 -26.60 15.65 -0.70
CA VAL A 242 -25.52 14.92 -1.36
C VAL A 242 -24.48 14.53 -0.33
N MET A 243 -24.25 13.22 -0.20
CA MET A 243 -23.08 12.73 0.55
C MET A 243 -21.87 12.81 -0.37
N LYS A 244 -20.91 13.66 0.00
CA LYS A 244 -19.59 13.69 -0.62
C LYS A 244 -18.55 13.14 0.35
N GLY A 245 -17.63 12.34 -0.17
CA GLY A 245 -16.49 11.83 0.58
C GLY A 245 -15.26 11.84 -0.31
N ASP A 246 -14.11 12.17 0.26
CA ASP A 246 -12.82 11.95 -0.36
C ASP A 246 -12.37 10.51 -0.03
N VAL A 247 -11.93 9.77 -1.04
CA VAL A 247 -11.39 8.41 -0.90
C VAL A 247 -9.86 8.42 -0.84
N LYS A 248 -9.27 9.54 -0.43
CA LYS A 248 -7.84 9.71 -0.26
C LYS A 248 -7.25 8.61 0.61
N GLY A 249 -6.37 7.82 0.00
CA GLY A 249 -5.68 6.72 0.67
C GLY A 249 -6.50 5.44 0.79
N ALA A 250 -7.70 5.33 0.19
CA ALA A 250 -8.49 4.10 0.22
C ALA A 250 -7.71 2.89 -0.31
N PHE A 251 -6.90 3.08 -1.36
CA PHE A 251 -6.02 2.05 -1.91
C PHE A 251 -5.00 1.50 -0.91
N ARG A 252 -4.68 2.23 0.16
CA ARG A 252 -3.71 1.81 1.18
C ARG A 252 -4.27 0.77 2.16
N HIS A 253 -5.58 0.57 2.14
CA HIS A 253 -6.28 -0.41 2.97
C HIS A 253 -6.58 -1.71 2.21
N ILE A 254 -6.08 -1.81 0.98
CA ILE A 254 -6.20 -2.98 0.14
C ILE A 254 -4.79 -3.47 -0.14
N SER A 255 -4.48 -4.63 0.42
CA SER A 255 -3.29 -5.43 0.14
C SER A 255 -3.58 -6.35 -1.02
#